data_AF-A0A7R9PHM0-F1
#
_entry.id   AF-A0A7R9PHM0-F1
#
_cell.length_a   1.000
_cell.length_b   1.000
_cell.length_c   1.000
_cell.angle_alpha   90.00
_cell.angle_beta   90.00
_cell.angle_gamma   90.00
#
_symmetry.space_group_name_H-M   'P 1'
#
loop_
_entity.id
_entity.type
_entity.pdbx_description
1 polymer ?
#
loop_
_entity_poly.entity_id
_entity_poly.type
_entity_poly.pdbx_seq_one_letter_code
_entity_poly.pdbx_strand_id
1 'polypeptide(L)'
;MAIGDYPIEYNPKVHGPYDPARFYGKPDTPFGQLKLNEIGSWLGRRNKSPSAVVGSISRAFWRWQHKYAQPKRTGVAPFFQVVACSMVLFYVMNYGKIRCGFIHDTTQGSIADKLYNEI
;
A
#
# COMPACT_ATOMS: atom_id res chain seq x y z
N MET A 1 18.21 13.24 -9.41
CA MET A 1 18.41 12.04 -8.58
C MET A 1 18.42 10.84 -9.50
N ALA A 2 19.59 10.27 -9.77
CA ALA A 2 19.69 8.99 -10.45
C ALA A 2 19.37 7.85 -9.46
N ILE A 3 19.10 6.66 -10.00
CA ILE A 3 18.90 5.46 -9.20
C ILE A 3 20.22 5.13 -8.50
N GLY A 4 20.22 5.07 -7.17
CA GLY A 4 21.40 4.79 -6.36
C GLY A 4 22.00 6.02 -5.67
N ASP A 5 21.60 7.23 -6.04
CA ASP A 5 22.02 8.45 -5.34
C ASP A 5 21.36 8.54 -3.96
N TYR A 6 22.10 9.05 -2.97
CA TYR A 6 21.52 9.44 -1.69
C TYR A 6 20.52 10.60 -1.87
N PRO A 7 19.45 10.67 -1.07
CA PRO A 7 18.51 11.81 -1.10
C PRO A 7 19.25 13.13 -0.99
N ILE A 8 18.81 14.16 -1.72
CA ILE A 8 19.48 15.47 -1.71
C ILE A 8 19.46 16.13 -0.32
N GLU A 9 18.50 15.75 0.51
CA GLU A 9 18.36 16.23 1.89
C GLU A 9 19.29 15.50 2.87
N TYR A 10 19.95 14.41 2.47
CA TYR A 10 20.85 13.66 3.34
C TYR A 10 22.23 14.31 3.43
N ASN A 11 22.60 14.76 4.63
CA ASN A 11 23.95 15.17 4.98
C ASN A 11 24.59 14.20 6.00
N PRO A 12 25.66 13.46 5.65
CA PRO A 12 26.30 12.50 6.56
C PRO A 12 26.91 13.15 7.80
N LYS A 13 27.32 14.43 7.73
CA LYS A 13 27.88 15.15 8.89
C LYS A 13 26.83 15.46 9.96
N VAL A 14 25.58 15.63 9.56
CA VAL A 14 24.47 15.99 10.46
C VAL A 14 23.69 14.74 10.89
N HIS A 15 23.51 13.78 9.98
CA HIS A 15 22.63 12.65 10.18
C HIS A 15 23.32 11.35 10.61
N GLY A 16 24.65 11.29 10.54
CA GLY A 16 25.39 10.06 10.76
C GLY A 16 25.20 9.07 9.61
N PRO A 17 25.33 7.75 9.85
CA PRO A 17 25.13 6.73 8.83
C PRO A 17 23.76 6.82 8.17
N TYR A 18 23.70 6.46 6.88
CA TYR A 18 22.47 6.48 6.11
C TYR A 18 21.49 5.40 6.63
N ASP A 19 20.27 5.81 6.91
CA ASP A 19 19.14 4.97 7.29
C ASP A 19 18.04 5.09 6.21
N PRO A 20 17.79 4.04 5.43
CA PRO A 20 16.81 4.07 4.35
C PRO A 20 15.36 4.10 4.85
N ALA A 21 15.10 3.87 6.15
CA ALA A 21 13.78 4.02 6.76
C ALA A 21 13.48 5.47 7.18
N ARG A 22 14.48 6.35 7.21
CA ARG A 22 14.36 7.73 7.71
C ARG A 22 13.97 8.71 6.60
N PHE A 23 13.17 9.71 6.95
CA PHE A 23 12.92 10.86 6.08
C PHE A 23 13.86 12.00 6.50
N TYR A 24 14.68 12.47 5.57
CA TYR A 24 15.70 13.51 5.81
C TYR A 24 15.22 14.93 5.50
N GLY A 25 14.10 15.07 4.79
CA GLY A 25 13.50 16.38 4.52
C GLY A 25 12.76 16.98 5.72
N LYS A 26 12.20 18.18 5.53
CA LYS A 26 11.39 18.86 6.54
C LYS A 26 10.11 18.05 6.85
N PRO A 27 9.93 17.52 8.07
CA PRO A 27 8.69 16.84 8.44
C PRO A 27 7.53 17.85 8.47
N ASP A 28 6.38 17.47 7.89
CA ASP A 28 5.12 18.19 8.09
C ASP A 28 4.45 17.66 9.37
N THR A 29 3.42 18.38 9.82
CA THR A 29 2.50 17.99 10.88
C THR A 29 2.04 16.53 10.73
N PRO A 30 2.20 15.69 11.78
CA PRO A 30 1.69 14.32 11.77
C PRO A 30 0.18 14.31 11.52
N PHE A 31 -0.30 13.35 10.74
CA PHE A 31 -1.71 13.28 10.36
C PHE A 31 -2.65 13.25 11.57
N GLY A 32 -2.26 12.59 12.66
CA GLY A 32 -3.05 12.49 13.90
C GLY A 32 -3.12 13.78 14.72
N GLN A 33 -2.38 14.83 14.37
CA GLN A 33 -2.38 16.13 15.06
C GLN A 33 -3.13 17.21 14.26
N LEU A 34 -3.73 16.86 13.12
CA LEU A 34 -4.41 17.81 12.25
C LEU A 34 -5.81 18.15 12.76
N LYS A 35 -6.22 19.40 12.52
CA LYS A 35 -7.63 19.78 12.58
C LYS A 35 -8.33 19.34 11.29
N LEU A 36 -9.62 18.99 11.38
CA LEU A 36 -10.40 18.52 10.22
C LEU A 36 -10.44 19.55 9.07
N ASN A 37 -10.45 20.84 9.39
CA ASN A 37 -10.44 21.92 8.41
C ASN A 37 -9.08 22.10 7.69
N GLU A 38 -8.00 21.55 8.23
CA GLU A 38 -6.64 21.68 7.67
C GLU A 38 -6.27 20.52 6.72
N ILE A 39 -7.07 19.45 6.69
CA ILE A 39 -6.79 18.22 5.92
C ILE A 39 -6.57 18.51 4.43
N GLY A 40 -7.43 19.34 3.83
CA GLY A 40 -7.31 19.70 2.41
C GLY A 40 -5.99 20.41 2.08
N SER A 41 -5.65 21.44 2.87
CA SER A 41 -4.38 22.15 2.73
C SER A 41 -3.17 21.24 2.98
N TRP A 42 -3.26 20.37 3.99
CA TRP A 42 -2.22 19.40 4.34
C TRP A 42 -1.96 18.39 3.22
N LEU A 43 -2.99 17.92 2.52
CA LEU A 43 -2.83 17.09 1.31
C LEU A 43 -2.28 17.90 0.14
N GLY A 44 -2.62 19.17 0.03
CA GLY A 44 -2.15 20.09 -1.01
C GLY A 44 -0.65 20.34 -0.96
N ARG A 45 -0.07 20.52 0.23
CA ARG A 45 1.37 20.81 0.43
C ARG A 45 2.31 19.64 0.10
N ARG A 46 1.80 18.43 -0.09
CA ARG A 46 2.62 17.25 -0.38
C ARG A 46 3.15 17.24 -1.80
N ASN A 47 4.42 16.88 -1.93
CA ASN A 47 5.01 16.54 -3.22
C ASN A 47 4.40 15.22 -3.75
N LYS A 48 3.70 15.30 -4.88
CA LYS A 48 3.02 14.17 -5.56
C LYS A 48 3.81 13.63 -6.74
N SER A 49 5.07 14.05 -6.91
CA SER A 49 5.93 13.52 -7.96
C SER A 49 6.10 11.99 -7.84
N PRO A 50 6.21 11.26 -8.97
CA PRO A 50 6.40 9.81 -8.93
C PRO A 50 7.61 9.38 -8.09
N SER A 51 8.71 10.14 -8.14
CA SER A 51 9.91 9.91 -7.33
C SER A 51 9.63 10.03 -5.82
N ALA A 52 8.85 11.03 -5.40
CA ALA A 52 8.46 11.18 -4.00
C ALA A 52 7.59 10.01 -3.50
N VAL A 53 6.68 9.52 -4.35
CA VAL A 53 5.84 8.35 -4.06
C VAL A 53 6.70 7.11 -3.89
N VAL A 54 7.56 6.80 -4.85
CA VAL A 54 8.47 5.63 -4.79
C VAL A 54 9.37 5.72 -3.55
N GLY A 55 9.93 6.89 -3.25
CA GLY A 55 10.73 7.11 -2.05
C GLY A 55 9.94 6.88 -0.75
N SER A 56 8.64 7.24 -0.72
CA SER A 56 7.78 6.99 0.45
C SER A 56 7.50 5.50 0.66
N ILE A 57 7.25 4.76 -0.43
CA ILE A 57 7.04 3.31 -0.42
C ILE A 57 8.33 2.60 0.03
N SER A 58 9.48 3.00 -0.52
CA SER A 58 10.79 2.46 -0.13
C SER A 58 11.05 2.63 1.38
N ARG A 59 10.82 3.83 1.93
CA ARG A 59 10.96 4.05 3.39
C ARG A 59 9.99 3.19 4.20
N ALA A 60 8.75 3.05 3.75
CA ALA A 60 7.77 2.19 4.43
C ALA A 60 8.20 0.72 4.40
N PHE A 61 8.74 0.25 3.28
CA PHE A 61 9.32 -1.08 3.14
C PHE A 61 10.47 -1.30 4.12
N TRP A 62 11.42 -0.37 4.23
CA TRP A 62 12.52 -0.49 5.18
C TRP A 62 12.06 -0.48 6.65
N ARG A 63 11.05 0.32 7.01
CA ARG A 63 10.43 0.27 8.35
C ARG A 63 9.80 -1.08 8.65
N TRP A 64 9.12 -1.66 7.66
CA TRP A 64 8.52 -2.99 7.78
C TRP A 64 9.59 -4.08 7.92
N GLN A 65 10.64 -4.02 7.10
CA GLN A 65 11.78 -4.93 7.14
C GLN A 65 12.49 -4.90 8.50
N HIS A 66 12.83 -3.71 9.01
CA HIS A 66 13.46 -3.55 10.32
C HIS A 66 12.59 -4.09 11.46
N LYS A 67 11.25 -4.01 11.34
CA LYS A 67 10.32 -4.44 12.38
C LYS A 67 10.03 -5.95 12.35
N TYR A 68 9.87 -6.53 11.16
CA TYR A 68 9.31 -7.86 11.03
C TYR A 68 10.19 -8.88 10.31
N ALA A 69 11.15 -8.47 9.48
CA ALA A 69 11.94 -9.41 8.67
C ALA A 69 13.40 -9.55 9.14
N GLN A 70 14.06 -8.41 9.38
CA GLN A 70 15.49 -8.34 9.74
C GLN A 70 15.83 -8.54 11.23
N PRO A 71 14.89 -8.58 12.22
CA PRO A 71 15.25 -8.95 13.57
C PRO A 71 15.96 -10.32 13.65
N LYS A 72 16.93 -10.47 14.55
CA LYS A 72 17.69 -11.72 14.70
C LYS A 72 16.81 -12.94 15.05
N ARG A 73 15.66 -12.68 15.69
CA ARG A 73 14.67 -13.69 16.06
C ARG A 73 13.32 -13.32 15.44
N THR A 74 13.21 -13.54 14.14
CA THR A 74 11.99 -13.27 13.37
C THR A 74 10.99 -14.40 13.51
N GLY A 75 9.71 -14.06 13.70
CA GLY A 75 8.60 -15.00 13.66
C GLY A 75 8.03 -15.16 12.24
N VAL A 76 6.92 -15.91 12.12
CA VAL A 76 6.21 -16.12 10.83
C VAL A 76 5.37 -14.92 10.38
N ALA A 77 5.32 -13.85 11.16
CA ALA A 77 4.53 -12.65 10.90
C ALA A 77 4.73 -11.98 9.52
N PRO A 78 5.96 -11.71 9.02
CA PRO A 78 6.13 -11.06 7.72
C PRO A 78 5.56 -11.91 6.57
N PHE A 79 5.62 -13.24 6.68
CA PHE A 79 5.06 -14.15 5.69
C PHE A 79 3.55 -14.00 5.60
N PHE A 80 2.84 -14.12 6.72
CA PHE A 80 1.38 -13.99 6.74
C PHE A 80 0.89 -12.59 6.34
N GLN A 81 1.65 -11.54 6.66
CA GLN A 81 1.32 -10.18 6.23
C GLN A 81 1.36 -10.04 4.70
N VAL A 82 2.40 -10.58 4.04
CA VAL A 82 2.47 -10.58 2.58
C VAL A 82 1.35 -11.42 1.97
N VAL A 83 1.09 -12.62 2.49
CA VAL A 83 0.00 -13.49 2.02
C VAL A 83 -1.36 -12.78 2.14
N ALA A 84 -1.66 -12.18 3.28
CA ALA A 84 -2.91 -11.46 3.50
C ALA A 84 -3.05 -10.26 2.54
N CYS A 85 -1.98 -9.47 2.35
CA CYS A 85 -1.98 -8.38 1.37
C CYS A 85 -2.20 -8.89 -0.06
N SER A 86 -1.57 -10.00 -0.45
CA SER A 86 -1.78 -10.63 -1.75
C SER A 86 -3.22 -11.10 -1.93
N MET A 87 -3.81 -11.76 -0.93
CA MET A 87 -5.22 -12.21 -0.99
C MET A 87 -6.17 -11.03 -1.24
N VAL A 88 -6.00 -9.92 -0.51
CA VAL A 88 -6.81 -8.71 -0.70
C VAL A 88 -6.60 -8.12 -2.09
N LEU A 89 -5.36 -7.99 -2.55
CA LEU A 89 -5.03 -7.46 -3.87
C LEU A 89 -5.66 -8.30 -4.99
N PHE A 90 -5.50 -9.62 -4.94
CA PHE A 90 -6.09 -10.53 -5.92
C PHE A 90 -7.62 -10.53 -5.87
N TYR A 91 -8.22 -10.41 -4.68
CA TYR A 91 -9.67 -10.26 -4.55
C TYR A 91 -10.16 -9.01 -5.27
N VAL A 92 -9.54 -7.85 -5.02
CA VAL A 92 -9.92 -6.58 -5.66
C VAL A 92 -9.75 -6.63 -7.18
N MET A 93 -8.62 -7.16 -7.66
CA MET A 93 -8.39 -7.29 -9.12
C MET A 93 -9.39 -8.25 -9.80
N ASN A 94 -9.82 -9.30 -9.11
CA ASN A 94 -10.74 -10.28 -9.67
C ASN A 94 -12.22 -10.00 -9.32
N TYR A 95 -12.51 -8.95 -8.55
CA TYR A 95 -13.86 -8.65 -8.07
C TYR A 95 -14.88 -8.52 -9.22
N GLY A 96 -14.49 -7.89 -10.34
CA GLY A 96 -15.34 -7.76 -11.52
C GLY A 96 -15.72 -9.10 -12.16
N LYS A 97 -14.78 -10.06 -12.22
CA LYS A 97 -15.02 -11.40 -12.78
C LYS A 97 -15.92 -12.23 -11.87
N ILE A 98 -15.67 -12.18 -10.56
CA ILE A 98 -16.47 -12.89 -9.56
C ILE A 98 -17.91 -12.38 -9.58
N ARG A 99 -18.11 -11.05 -9.64
CA ARG A 99 -19.45 -10.46 -9.70
C ARG A 99 -20.19 -10.78 -11.01
N CYS A 100 -19.50 -10.72 -12.15
CA CYS A 100 -20.12 -11.00 -13.45
C CYS A 100 -20.45 -12.49 -13.63
N GLY A 101 -19.53 -13.39 -13.24
CA GLY A 101 -19.78 -14.84 -13.25
C GLY A 101 -20.94 -15.21 -12.32
N PHE A 102 -21.01 -14.60 -11.14
CA PHE A 102 -22.13 -14.80 -10.22
C PHE A 102 -23.47 -14.38 -10.84
N ILE A 103 -23.53 -13.24 -11.54
CA ILE A 103 -24.76 -12.81 -12.23
C ILE A 103 -25.14 -13.78 -13.35
N HIS A 104 -24.18 -14.19 -14.17
CA HIS A 104 -24.43 -15.13 -15.27
C HIS A 104 -24.98 -16.48 -14.77
N ASP A 105 -24.39 -17.03 -13.70
CA ASP A 105 -24.87 -18.29 -13.10
C ASP A 105 -26.27 -18.15 -12.50
N THR A 106 -26.57 -17.03 -11.83
CA THR A 106 -27.93 -16.77 -11.33
C THR A 106 -28.95 -16.63 -12.46
N THR A 107 -28.57 -16.05 -13.61
CA THR A 107 -29.46 -15.94 -14.77
C THR A 107 -29.68 -17.28 -15.47
N GLN A 108 -28.66 -18.14 -15.60
CA GLN A 108 -28.81 -19.46 -16.19
C GLN A 108 -29.67 -20.39 -15.32
N GLY A 109 -29.50 -20.37 -13.99
CA GLY A 109 -30.37 -21.10 -13.07
C GLY A 109 -31.84 -20.68 -13.20
N SER A 110 -32.11 -19.38 -13.23
CA SER A 110 -33.49 -18.87 -13.40
C SER A 110 -34.12 -19.21 -14.75
N ILE A 111 -33.33 -19.28 -15.83
CA ILE A 111 -33.83 -19.69 -17.16
C ILE A 111 -34.10 -21.19 -17.20
N ALA A 112 -33.21 -22.02 -16.63
CA ALA A 112 -33.40 -23.46 -16.54
C ALA A 112 -34.66 -23.84 -15.74
N ASP A 113 -34.90 -23.15 -14.62
CA ASP A 113 -36.10 -23.36 -13.80
C ASP A 113 -37.40 -22.95 -14.52
N LYS A 114 -37.35 -21.92 -15.38
CA LYS A 114 -38.50 -21.54 -16.22
C LYS A 114 -38.77 -22.58 -17.31
N LEU A 115 -37.74 -23.08 -17.97
CA LEU A 115 -37.87 -24.09 -19.02
C LEU A 115 -38.39 -25.43 -18.49
N TYR A 116 -38.05 -25.82 -17.26
CA TYR A 116 -38.56 -27.06 -16.65
C TYR A 116 -40.05 -27.00 -16.29
N ASN A 117 -40.59 -25.81 -15.99
CA ASN A 117 -42.00 -25.63 -15.63
C ASN A 117 -42.92 -25.37 -16.84
N GLU A 118 -42.35 -25.18 -18.04
CA GLU A 118 -43.10 -25.03 -19.30
C GLU A 118 -43.26 -26.36 -20.08
N ILE A 119 -42.74 -27.49 -19.56
CA ILE A 119 -42.89 -28.86 -20.09
C ILE A 119 -43.84 -29.65 -19.19
#